data_AF-A0A9J6DMQ7-F1
#
_entry.id   AF-A0A9J6DMQ7-F1
#
_cell.length_a   1.000
_cell.length_b   1.000
_cell.length_c   1.000
_cell.angle_alpha   90.00
_cell.angle_beta   90.00
_cell.angle_gamma   90.00
#
_symmetry.space_group_name_H-M   'P 1'
#
loop_
_entity.id
_entity.type
_entity.pdbx_description
1 polymer ?
#
loop_
_entity_poly.entity_id
_entity_poly.type
_entity_poly.pdbx_seq_one_letter_code
_entity_poly.pdbx_strand_id
1 'polypeptide(L)'
;MGFLAFRHLLSVRRIWRFDLRYSTFPEVSSDQLFFLYYALDHCELSDAVFESHQFEAHRRLPAAVRVNMAVRQSTRFAQAFRCPSSSPMVAGELCQVLR
;
A
#
# COMPACT_ATOMS: atom_id res chain seq x y z
N MET A 1 -10.54 0.60 -3.37
CA MET A 1 -11.12 1.79 -4.05
C MET A 1 -10.09 2.89 -4.29
N GLY A 2 -9.30 3.32 -3.30
CA GLY A 2 -8.33 4.43 -3.45
C GLY A 2 -7.38 4.33 -4.65
N PHE A 3 -6.71 3.19 -4.86
CA PHE A 3 -5.80 3.01 -5.99
C PHE A 3 -6.48 3.12 -7.37
N LEU A 4 -7.74 2.65 -7.49
CA LEU A 4 -8.50 2.74 -8.73
C LEU A 4 -8.87 4.19 -9.03
N ALA A 5 -9.32 4.93 -8.02
CA ALA A 5 -9.61 6.36 -8.13
C ALA A 5 -8.34 7.15 -8.50
N PHE A 6 -7.21 6.86 -7.83
CA PHE A 6 -5.91 7.44 -8.14
C PHE A 6 -5.52 7.24 -9.61
N ARG A 7 -5.54 6.00 -10.11
CA ARG A 7 -5.21 5.70 -11.51
C ARG A 7 -6.20 6.34 -12.48
N HIS A 8 -7.49 6.39 -12.13
CA HIS A 8 -8.49 7.05 -12.95
C HIS A 8 -8.18 8.54 -13.04
N LEU A 9 -8.04 9.24 -11.91
CA LEU A 9 -7.78 10.69 -11.80
C LEU A 9 -6.47 11.11 -12.46
N LEU A 10 -5.39 10.34 -12.28
CA LEU A 10 -4.14 10.55 -13.03
C LEU A 10 -4.33 10.41 -14.54
N SER A 11 -5.27 9.58 -14.98
CA SER A 11 -5.58 9.35 -16.39
C SER A 11 -6.63 10.31 -16.98
N VAL A 12 -7.27 11.20 -16.20
CA VAL A 12 -8.38 12.07 -16.70
C VAL A 12 -7.90 13.23 -17.59
N ARG A 13 -6.59 13.51 -17.71
CA ARG A 13 -6.04 14.36 -18.80
C ARG A 13 -5.22 13.53 -19.79
N ARG A 14 -5.98 12.72 -20.51
CA ARG A 14 -5.55 11.67 -21.44
C ARG A 14 -5.09 12.26 -22.78
N ILE A 15 -3.81 12.59 -22.93
CA ILE A 15 -3.19 12.74 -24.26
C ILE A 15 -1.86 11.97 -24.38
N TRP A 16 -1.09 11.81 -23.30
CA TRP A 16 0.32 11.42 -23.45
C TRP A 16 0.81 10.19 -22.66
N ARG A 17 -0.04 9.48 -21.90
CA ARG A 17 0.38 8.31 -21.09
C ARG A 17 1.66 8.55 -20.26
N PHE A 18 1.77 9.70 -19.59
CA PHE A 18 2.92 10.00 -18.74
C PHE A 18 2.83 9.26 -17.40
N ASP A 19 3.94 8.66 -16.97
CA ASP A 19 4.16 8.18 -15.61
C ASP A 19 4.83 9.32 -14.83
N LEU A 20 4.14 9.86 -13.81
CA LEU A 20 4.70 10.93 -12.98
C LEU A 20 5.72 10.32 -12.02
N ARG A 21 6.90 10.91 -11.99
CA ARG A 21 8.01 10.49 -11.14
C ARG A 21 8.64 11.70 -10.47
N TYR A 22 9.18 11.50 -9.27
CA TYR A 22 10.00 12.54 -8.65
C TYR A 22 11.34 12.63 -9.37
N SER A 23 11.85 13.85 -9.56
CA SER A 23 13.15 14.07 -10.18
C SER A 23 14.29 13.43 -9.39
N THR A 24 14.14 13.36 -8.06
CA THR A 24 15.12 12.75 -7.14
C THR A 24 15.00 11.23 -7.03
N PHE A 25 13.88 10.64 -7.48
CA PHE A 25 13.63 9.19 -7.46
C PHE A 25 12.97 8.75 -8.79
N PRO A 26 13.68 8.89 -9.92
CA PRO A 26 13.13 8.63 -11.25
C PRO A 26 12.88 7.14 -11.52
N GLU A 27 13.31 6.23 -10.67
CA GLU A 27 13.05 4.79 -10.75
C GLU A 27 11.67 4.41 -10.20
N VAL A 28 11.10 5.24 -9.33
CA VAL A 28 9.83 4.97 -8.65
C VAL A 28 8.66 5.53 -9.48
N SER A 29 7.78 4.66 -9.95
CA SER A 29 6.60 5.04 -10.73
C SER A 29 5.50 5.66 -9.86
N SER A 30 4.54 6.35 -10.49
CA SER A 30 3.33 6.84 -9.83
C SER A 30 2.58 5.72 -9.08
N ASP A 31 2.47 4.53 -9.68
CA ASP A 31 1.81 3.39 -9.06
C ASP A 31 2.56 2.92 -7.80
N GLN A 32 3.89 2.91 -7.81
CA GLN A 32 4.70 2.59 -6.63
C GLN A 32 4.61 3.69 -5.57
N LEU A 33 4.64 4.96 -5.98
CA LEU A 33 4.50 6.11 -5.09
C LEU A 33 3.16 6.09 -4.34
N PHE A 34 2.06 5.69 -4.98
CA PHE A 34 0.77 5.54 -4.29
C PHE A 34 0.89 4.64 -3.04
N PHE A 35 1.50 3.47 -3.19
CA PHE A 35 1.65 2.51 -2.10
C PHE A 35 2.69 2.95 -1.07
N LEU A 36 3.75 3.63 -1.50
CA LEU A 36 4.73 4.23 -0.59
C LEU A 36 4.08 5.30 0.28
N TYR A 37 3.32 6.22 -0.31
CA TYR A 37 2.59 7.24 0.45
C TYR A 37 1.57 6.64 1.41
N TYR A 38 0.84 5.60 0.98
CA TYR A 38 -0.04 4.86 1.87
C TYR A 38 0.71 4.27 3.08
N ALA A 39 1.88 3.66 2.86
CA ALA A 39 2.68 3.10 3.95
C ALA A 39 3.25 4.19 4.87
N LEU A 40 3.75 5.29 4.30
CA LEU A 40 4.31 6.42 5.05
C LEU A 40 3.27 7.11 5.94
N ASP A 41 2.02 7.23 5.48
CA ASP A 41 0.90 7.78 6.27
C ASP A 41 0.57 6.94 7.52
N HIS A 42 1.03 5.69 7.55
CA HIS A 42 0.86 4.77 8.66
C HIS A 42 2.14 4.56 9.47
N CYS A 43 3.24 5.26 9.16
CA CYS A 43 4.46 5.15 9.95
C CYS A 43 4.22 5.70 11.36
N GLU A 44 4.38 4.85 12.36
CA GLU A 44 4.22 5.17 13.77
C GLU A 44 5.49 4.75 14.51
N LEU A 45 5.99 5.61 15.40
CA LEU A 45 7.06 5.23 16.33
C LEU A 45 6.39 4.72 17.61
N SER A 46 6.51 3.42 17.86
CA SER A 46 5.93 2.76 19.03
C SER A 46 6.91 1.74 19.62
N ASP A 47 6.81 1.52 20.92
CA ASP A 47 7.46 0.40 21.59
C ASP A 47 6.46 -0.74 21.85
N ALA A 48 6.97 -1.90 22.28
CA ALA A 48 6.14 -3.09 22.49
C ALA A 48 5.10 -2.91 23.60
N VAL A 49 5.39 -2.07 24.60
CA VAL A 49 4.47 -1.79 25.72
C VAL A 49 3.28 -0.98 25.21
N PHE A 50 3.57 0.09 24.45
CA PHE A 50 2.55 0.91 23.81
C PHE A 50 1.71 0.08 22.83
N GLU A 51 2.32 -0.72 21.97
CA GLU A 51 1.58 -1.57 21.01
C GLU A 51 0.65 -2.56 21.72
N SER A 52 1.12 -3.20 22.79
CA SER A 52 0.31 -4.13 23.59
C SER A 52 -0.88 -3.40 24.23
N HIS A 53 -0.65 -2.24 24.85
CA HIS A 53 -1.71 -1.43 25.43
C HIS A 53 -2.74 -1.00 24.36
N GLN A 54 -2.28 -0.51 23.20
CA GLN A 54 -3.17 -0.09 22.11
C GLN A 54 -4.04 -1.25 21.59
N PHE A 55 -3.48 -2.46 21.53
CA PHE A 55 -4.22 -3.64 21.13
C PHE A 55 -5.23 -4.07 22.20
N GLU A 56 -4.84 -4.12 23.47
CA GLU A 56 -5.71 -4.57 24.56
C GLU A 56 -6.83 -3.57 24.87
N ALA A 57 -6.49 -2.29 25.00
CA ALA A 57 -7.43 -1.24 25.39
C ALA A 57 -8.29 -0.74 24.21
N HIS A 58 -7.72 -0.68 23.01
CA HIS A 58 -8.37 -0.02 21.87
C HIS A 58 -8.57 -0.93 20.65
N ARG A 59 -8.18 -2.21 20.74
CA ARG A 59 -8.23 -3.17 19.62
C ARG A 59 -7.53 -2.66 18.35
N ARG A 60 -6.57 -1.73 18.52
CA ARG A 60 -5.80 -1.16 17.41
C ARG A 60 -4.63 -2.08 17.12
N LEU A 61 -4.59 -2.63 15.92
CA LEU A 61 -3.47 -3.43 15.44
C LEU A 61 -2.21 -2.55 15.26
N PRO A 62 -1.00 -3.10 15.47
CA PRO A 62 0.25 -2.41 15.16
C PRO A 62 0.28 -1.90 13.72
N ALA A 63 0.92 -0.75 13.51
CA ALA A 63 1.01 -0.10 12.20
C ALA A 63 1.52 -1.04 11.10
N ALA A 64 2.58 -1.80 11.38
CA ALA A 64 3.15 -2.78 10.45
C ALA A 64 2.12 -3.83 10.02
N VAL A 65 1.28 -4.32 10.94
CA VAL A 65 0.23 -5.30 10.62
C VAL A 65 -0.85 -4.67 9.75
N ARG A 66 -1.31 -3.46 10.10
CA ARG A 66 -2.34 -2.73 9.35
C ARG A 66 -1.91 -2.47 7.90
N VAL A 67 -0.67 -2.04 7.69
CA VAL A 67 -0.12 -1.78 6.36
C VAL A 67 0.09 -3.08 5.60
N ASN A 68 0.88 -4.00 6.16
CA ASN A 68 1.33 -5.19 5.43
C ASN A 68 0.19 -6.14 5.08
N MET A 69 -0.79 -6.32 5.98
CA MET A 69 -1.96 -7.14 5.66
C MET A 69 -2.80 -6.54 4.53
N ALA A 70 -2.98 -5.21 4.52
CA ALA A 70 -3.74 -4.55 3.46
C ALA A 70 -3.06 -4.65 2.09
N VAL A 71 -1.75 -4.36 2.02
CA VAL A 71 -1.03 -4.41 0.73
C VAL A 71 -0.80 -5.84 0.24
N ARG A 72 -0.62 -6.82 1.13
CA ARG A 72 -0.49 -8.25 0.77
C ARG A 72 -1.73 -8.80 0.07
N GLN A 73 -2.90 -8.26 0.41
CA GLN A 73 -4.19 -8.60 -0.18
C GLN A 73 -4.49 -7.84 -1.50
N SER A 74 -3.54 -7.06 -2.01
CA SER A 74 -3.70 -6.26 -3.23
C SER A 74 -2.88 -6.82 -4.38
N THR A 75 -3.54 -7.43 -5.37
CA THR A 75 -2.88 -7.84 -6.63
C THR A 75 -2.26 -6.66 -7.37
N ARG A 76 -2.80 -5.46 -7.19
CA ARG A 76 -2.28 -4.23 -7.80
C ARG A 76 -0.97 -3.77 -7.17
N PHE A 77 -0.81 -3.99 -5.86
CA PHE A 77 0.48 -3.79 -5.19
C PHE A 77 1.53 -4.76 -5.74
N ALA A 78 1.19 -6.06 -5.81
CA ALA A 78 2.07 -7.08 -6.37
C ALA A 78 2.49 -6.75 -7.81
N GLN A 79 1.58 -6.23 -8.64
CA GLN A 79 1.89 -5.77 -9.99
C GLN A 79 2.79 -4.53 -10.00
N ALA A 80 2.51 -3.51 -9.19
CA ALA A 80 3.27 -2.27 -9.15
C ALA A 80 4.74 -2.50 -8.74
N PHE A 81 4.99 -3.44 -7.82
CA PHE A 81 6.34 -3.81 -7.36
C PHE A 81 6.92 -5.06 -8.04
N ARG A 82 6.20 -5.64 -9.01
CA ARG A 82 6.60 -6.87 -9.72
C ARG A 82 6.98 -8.00 -8.75
N CYS A 83 6.19 -8.17 -7.69
CA CYS A 83 6.46 -9.19 -6.67
C CYS A 83 6.33 -10.60 -7.27
N PRO A 84 7.29 -11.52 -7.00
CA PRO A 84 7.13 -12.92 -7.34
C PRO A 84 6.00 -13.55 -6.51
N SER A 85 5.37 -14.61 -7.02
CA SER A 85 4.27 -15.30 -6.34
C SER A 85 4.67 -15.93 -4.99
N SER A 86 5.95 -16.25 -4.81
CA SER A 86 6.52 -16.75 -3.56
C SER A 86 6.84 -15.65 -2.54
N SER A 87 6.64 -14.36 -2.90
CA SER A 87 6.92 -13.25 -2.00
C SER A 87 6.01 -13.28 -0.77
N PRO A 88 6.53 -12.99 0.44
CA PRO A 88 5.72 -12.84 1.65
C PRO A 88 4.60 -11.79 1.51
N MET A 89 4.82 -10.79 0.65
CA MET A 89 3.89 -9.69 0.38
C MET A 89 2.87 -10.01 -0.72
N VAL A 90 2.79 -11.28 -1.14
CA VAL A 90 1.73 -11.79 -2.01
C VAL A 90 0.92 -12.80 -1.21
N ALA A 91 -0.40 -12.60 -1.11
CA ALA A 91 -1.28 -13.59 -0.49
C ALA A 91 -1.47 -14.78 -1.45
N GLY A 92 -1.44 -15.99 -0.89
CA GLY A 92 -1.82 -17.21 -1.64
C GLY A 92 -3.32 -17.24 -1.97
N GLU A 93 -4.14 -16.73 -1.05
CA GLU A 93 -5.58 -16.56 -1.24
C GLU A 93 -6.00 -15.14 -0.86
N LEU A 94 -6.79 -14.50 -1.72
CA LEU A 94 -7.27 -13.14 -1.50
C LEU A 94 -8.54 -13.11 -0.65
N CYS A 95 -8.54 -12.29 0.39
CA CYS A 95 -9.74 -12.05 1.18
C CYS A 95 -10.77 -11.20 0.41
N GLN A 96 -12.03 -11.63 0.37
CA GLN A 96 -13.14 -10.81 -0.15
C GLN A 96 -13.58 -9.79 0.90
N VAL A 97 -12.95 -8.62 0.92
CA VAL A 97 -13.24 -7.57 1.92
C VAL A 97 -14.45 -6.71 1.54
N LEU A 98 -14.73 -6.56 0.24
CA LEU A 98 -15.87 -5.79 -0.28
C LEU A 98 -16.56 -6.61 -1.37
N ARG A 99 -17.84 -6.93 -1.14
CA ARG A 99 -18.78 -7.33 -2.20
C ARG A 99 -19.44 -6.09 -2.79
#